data_AF-A0A5C6YVU9-F1
#
_entry.id   AF-A0A5C6YVU9-F1
#
_cell.length_a   1.000
_cell.length_b   1.000
_cell.length_c   1.000
_cell.angle_alpha   90.00
_cell.angle_beta   90.00
_cell.angle_gamma   90.00
#
_symmetry.space_group_name_H-M   'P 1'
#
loop_
_entity.id
_entity.type
_entity.pdbx_description
1 polymer ?
#
loop_
_entity_poly.entity_id
_entity_poly.type
_entity_poly.pdbx_seq_one_letter_code
_entity_poly.pdbx_strand_id
1 'polypeptide(L)'
;AEVYALKLSLEWVGSSADVDIPLAPDVRRYYVAGSPHGGGAGGFRHAGGTTPFSCPGNQFGQATLAPNPVPHRELRNLLSAAMRDWVLKGTPPPPSRYPTLARGELVDPTREAMGFPPGVPGIPDSVFRPENFVFPVFDYDWGPGFDRVEAAGVPDRIPPTIRRVLPAKVPRVDADGNEVGGVPTVLTMAPLGTYLGWNITANGIHAGQVCNYAGGYVPFARTRTEREANGDPRLSLEERYGDHTGYVAAVRKAADRAVAQGFLLKADRERLLKEAAGSDVLR
;
A
#
# COMPACT_ATOMS: atom_id res chain seq x y z
N ALA A 1 3.43 -2.30 -0.39
CA ALA A 1 4.54 -3.21 -0.76
C ALA A 1 4.41 -4.55 -0.09
N GLU A 2 4.15 -4.52 1.22
CA GLU A 2 4.15 -5.69 2.07
C GLU A 2 3.26 -6.84 1.58
N VAL A 3 2.09 -6.53 1.03
CA VAL A 3 1.15 -7.57 0.58
C VAL A 3 1.61 -8.27 -0.70
N TYR A 4 2.11 -7.52 -1.68
CA TYR A 4 2.33 -8.03 -3.04
C TYR A 4 3.64 -8.80 -3.19
N ALA A 5 4.74 -8.29 -2.61
CA ALA A 5 6.05 -8.92 -2.71
C ALA A 5 6.48 -9.62 -1.43
N LEU A 6 6.13 -9.06 -0.26
CA LEU A 6 6.57 -9.55 1.05
C LEU A 6 5.52 -10.41 1.76
N LYS A 7 4.42 -10.75 1.07
CA LYS A 7 3.47 -11.80 1.45
C LYS A 7 2.73 -11.55 2.77
N LEU A 8 2.61 -10.28 3.18
CA LEU A 8 2.06 -9.89 4.48
C LEU A 8 0.61 -10.37 4.70
N SER A 9 -0.18 -10.54 3.65
CA SER A 9 -1.58 -10.96 3.81
C SER A 9 -1.72 -12.35 4.44
N LEU A 10 -0.75 -13.25 4.30
CA LEU A 10 -0.78 -14.55 4.98
C LEU A 10 -0.71 -14.42 6.51
N GLU A 11 -0.09 -13.36 7.03
CA GLU A 11 -0.10 -13.05 8.48
C GLU A 11 -1.46 -12.51 8.96
N TRP A 12 -2.34 -12.19 8.02
CA TRP A 12 -3.69 -11.70 8.30
C TRP A 12 -4.73 -12.81 8.19
N VAL A 13 -4.54 -13.77 7.27
CA VAL A 13 -5.58 -14.76 6.94
C VAL A 13 -5.12 -16.22 6.96
N GLY A 14 -3.86 -16.47 7.32
CA GLY A 14 -3.29 -17.82 7.37
C GLY A 14 -3.08 -18.46 6.01
N SER A 15 -2.66 -19.73 6.02
CA SER A 15 -2.32 -20.48 4.80
C SER A 15 -3.54 -20.96 4.01
N SER A 16 -4.73 -21.00 4.61
CA SER A 16 -6.00 -21.26 3.93
C SER A 16 -6.60 -20.01 3.28
N ALA A 17 -6.26 -18.83 3.80
CA ALA A 17 -6.74 -17.53 3.33
C ALA A 17 -8.26 -17.38 3.29
N ASP A 18 -8.96 -18.03 4.22
CA ASP A 18 -10.42 -18.08 4.31
C ASP A 18 -10.99 -17.53 5.63
N VAL A 19 -10.13 -17.17 6.59
CA VAL A 19 -10.52 -16.62 7.88
C VAL A 19 -9.52 -15.56 8.34
N ASP A 20 -9.99 -14.49 8.99
CA ASP A 20 -9.10 -13.51 9.62
C ASP A 20 -8.43 -14.12 10.87
N ILE A 21 -7.11 -14.02 10.97
CA ILE A 21 -6.35 -14.36 12.17
C ILE A 21 -6.64 -13.31 13.24
N PRO A 22 -7.17 -13.72 14.42
CA PRO A 22 -7.41 -12.80 15.52
C PRO A 22 -6.09 -12.26 16.08
N LEU A 23 -6.12 -11.02 16.56
CA LEU A 23 -5.01 -10.45 17.31
C LEU A 23 -5.17 -10.79 18.80
N ALA A 24 -4.05 -11.06 19.47
CA ALA A 24 -4.03 -11.14 20.92
C ALA A 24 -4.41 -9.77 21.54
N PRO A 25 -4.96 -9.72 22.78
CA PRO A 25 -5.43 -8.49 23.39
C PRO A 25 -4.36 -7.39 23.53
N ASP A 26 -3.10 -7.78 23.65
CA ASP A 26 -1.88 -6.97 23.78
C ASP A 26 -1.15 -6.74 22.46
N VAL A 27 -1.77 -7.11 21.33
CA VAL A 27 -1.24 -6.85 19.98
C VAL A 27 -2.10 -5.82 19.26
N ARG A 28 -1.44 -4.93 18.51
CA ARG A 28 -2.10 -3.94 17.64
C ARG A 28 -1.48 -4.00 16.25
N ARG A 29 -2.30 -3.81 15.22
CA ARG A 29 -1.89 -3.87 13.82
C ARG A 29 -2.40 -2.66 13.07
N TYR A 30 -1.50 -2.03 12.32
CA TYR A 30 -1.79 -0.83 11.53
C TYR A 30 -1.24 -1.01 10.13
N TYR A 31 -2.11 -0.90 9.13
CA TYR A 31 -1.73 -0.99 7.72
C TYR A 31 -1.82 0.38 7.06
N VAL A 32 -0.71 0.87 6.50
CA VAL A 32 -0.71 2.10 5.70
C VAL A 32 -1.02 1.74 4.26
N ALA A 33 -2.28 1.93 3.87
CA ALA A 33 -2.80 1.57 2.55
C ALA A 33 -1.96 2.17 1.41
N GLY A 34 -1.64 1.33 0.43
CA GLY A 34 -0.93 1.73 -0.79
C GLY A 34 0.52 2.18 -0.57
N SER A 35 1.10 2.10 0.62
CA SER A 35 2.45 2.62 0.86
C SER A 35 3.57 1.69 0.35
N PRO A 36 4.75 2.24 -0.01
CA PRO A 36 5.94 1.45 -0.28
C PRO A 36 6.54 0.87 1.01
N HIS A 37 7.50 -0.05 0.88
CA HIS A 37 8.21 -0.59 2.03
C HIS A 37 8.95 0.51 2.79
N GLY A 38 8.70 0.62 4.09
CA GLY A 38 9.23 1.69 4.95
C GLY A 38 8.56 3.06 4.81
N GLY A 39 7.63 3.22 3.86
CA GLY A 39 6.94 4.47 3.56
C GLY A 39 7.72 5.43 2.65
N GLY A 40 7.00 6.31 1.97
CA GLY A 40 7.54 7.33 1.08
C GLY A 40 8.00 8.60 1.81
N ALA A 41 8.52 9.55 1.03
CA ALA A 41 9.06 10.82 1.54
C ALA A 41 8.00 11.77 2.13
N GLY A 42 6.73 11.59 1.78
CA GLY A 42 5.64 12.50 2.08
C GLY A 42 5.65 13.76 1.22
N GLY A 43 4.89 14.77 1.67
CA GLY A 43 4.70 16.03 0.95
C GLY A 43 3.58 15.96 -0.08
N PHE A 44 3.26 17.12 -0.67
CA PHE A 44 2.10 17.31 -1.54
C PHE A 44 2.50 17.77 -2.93
N ARG A 45 3.34 16.98 -3.61
CA ARG A 45 3.75 17.25 -5.00
C ARG A 45 2.84 16.46 -5.94
N HIS A 46 2.22 17.15 -6.91
CA HIS A 46 1.36 16.50 -7.91
C HIS A 46 2.19 15.65 -8.88
N ALA A 47 3.23 16.25 -9.47
CA ALA A 47 4.15 15.53 -10.31
C ALA A 47 4.93 14.50 -9.48
N GLY A 48 4.92 13.25 -9.94
CA GLY A 48 5.78 12.20 -9.38
C GLY A 48 7.25 12.53 -9.61
N GLY A 49 8.13 11.94 -8.80
CA GLY A 49 9.56 11.97 -9.10
C GLY A 49 9.82 11.34 -10.47
N THR A 50 10.53 12.04 -11.35
CA THR A 50 10.90 11.55 -12.69
C THR A 50 12.19 10.74 -12.68
N THR A 51 12.84 10.64 -11.53
CA THR A 51 14.09 9.90 -11.39
C THR A 51 13.80 8.40 -11.48
N PRO A 52 14.48 7.66 -12.38
CA PRO A 52 14.38 6.21 -12.42
C PRO A 52 14.61 5.62 -11.03
N PHE A 53 13.64 4.83 -10.57
CA PHE A 53 13.69 4.19 -9.26
C PHE A 53 14.09 2.72 -9.46
N SER A 54 15.26 2.33 -8.94
CA SER A 54 15.70 0.94 -9.00
C SER A 54 14.76 0.05 -8.19
N CYS A 55 14.27 -1.02 -8.81
CA CYS A 55 13.56 -2.06 -8.09
C CYS A 55 14.51 -2.66 -7.04
N PRO A 56 14.09 -2.79 -5.77
CA PRO A 56 14.98 -3.30 -4.74
C PRO A 56 15.39 -4.75 -5.00
N GLY A 57 16.64 -5.09 -4.64
CA GLY A 57 17.22 -6.42 -4.84
C GLY A 57 18.13 -6.50 -6.06
N ASN A 58 18.88 -7.59 -6.14
CA ASN A 58 19.69 -7.87 -7.33
C ASN A 58 18.78 -8.27 -8.50
N GLN A 59 19.15 -7.89 -9.72
CA GLN A 59 18.50 -8.33 -10.97
C GLN A 59 17.06 -7.85 -11.23
N PHE A 60 16.44 -7.05 -10.35
CA PHE A 60 15.08 -6.53 -10.55
C PHE A 60 14.96 -5.30 -11.48
N GLY A 61 16.09 -4.75 -11.94
CA GLY A 61 16.09 -3.65 -12.91
C GLY A 61 15.50 -2.33 -12.38
N GLN A 62 14.83 -1.59 -13.26
CA GLN A 62 14.20 -0.30 -12.95
C GLN A 62 12.68 -0.43 -12.85
N ALA A 63 12.06 0.40 -12.01
CA ALA A 63 10.62 0.55 -11.96
C ALA A 63 10.11 1.39 -13.14
N THR A 64 8.89 1.10 -13.58
CA THR A 64 8.21 1.89 -14.64
C THR A 64 7.45 3.10 -14.11
N LEU A 65 6.95 3.05 -12.87
CA LEU A 65 6.16 4.11 -12.25
C LEU A 65 7.00 4.96 -11.30
N ALA A 66 6.59 6.22 -11.11
CA ALA A 66 7.20 7.14 -10.16
C ALA A 66 7.17 6.58 -8.72
N PRO A 67 8.12 6.95 -7.85
CA PRO A 67 8.15 6.48 -6.47
C PRO A 67 6.94 6.99 -5.68
N ASN A 68 6.35 6.11 -4.88
CA ASN A 68 5.18 6.42 -4.07
C ASN A 68 5.51 7.33 -2.86
N PRO A 69 4.86 8.51 -2.72
CA PRO A 69 5.17 9.43 -1.64
C PRO A 69 4.49 9.10 -0.30
N VAL A 70 3.53 8.17 -0.22
CA VAL A 70 2.73 7.92 1.01
C VAL A 70 3.63 7.58 2.20
N PRO A 71 3.73 8.46 3.22
CA PRO A 71 4.69 8.31 4.29
C PRO A 71 4.16 7.39 5.39
N HIS A 72 5.09 6.80 6.15
CA HIS A 72 4.80 6.15 7.44
C HIS A 72 5.16 7.06 8.62
N ARG A 73 5.81 8.20 8.38
CA ARG A 73 6.42 9.08 9.39
C ARG A 73 5.42 9.49 10.47
N GLU A 74 4.26 9.99 10.08
CA GLU A 74 3.25 10.53 11.00
C GLU A 74 2.65 9.44 11.88
N LEU A 75 2.37 8.27 11.30
CA LEU A 75 1.92 7.10 12.06
C LEU A 75 3.02 6.63 13.02
N ARG A 76 4.28 6.55 12.58
CA ARG A 76 5.40 6.16 13.45
C ARG A 76 5.58 7.12 14.63
N ASN A 77 5.50 8.43 14.41
CA ASN A 77 5.60 9.44 15.47
C ASN A 77 4.53 9.21 16.55
N LEU A 78 3.27 9.05 16.11
CA LEU A 78 2.14 8.77 16.98
C LEU A 78 2.33 7.46 17.75
N LEU A 79 2.60 6.35 17.04
CA LEU A 79 2.68 5.03 17.64
C LEU A 79 3.87 4.89 18.59
N SER A 80 4.96 5.61 18.36
CA SER A 80 6.09 5.65 19.30
C SER A 80 5.67 6.27 20.64
N ALA A 81 4.93 7.38 20.60
CA ALA A 81 4.39 8.00 21.81
C ALA A 81 3.33 7.12 22.48
N ALA A 82 2.43 6.51 21.69
CA ALA A 82 1.38 5.64 22.19
C ALA A 82 1.93 4.35 22.81
N MET A 83 2.97 3.76 22.23
CA MET A 83 3.65 2.58 22.79
C MET A 83 4.27 2.90 24.15
N ARG A 84 4.96 4.04 24.27
CA ARG A 84 5.49 4.51 25.55
C ARG A 84 4.37 4.63 26.60
N ASP A 85 3.28 5.31 26.25
CA ASP A 85 2.18 5.53 27.20
C ASP A 85 1.43 4.23 27.53
N TRP A 86 1.38 3.27 26.60
CA TRP A 86 0.83 1.95 26.87
C TRP A 86 1.65 1.17 27.89
N VAL A 87 2.97 1.10 27.69
CA VAL A 87 3.89 0.40 28.60
C VAL A 87 3.96 1.07 29.96
N LEU A 88 4.06 2.40 30.01
CA LEU A 88 4.33 3.12 31.26
C LEU A 88 3.06 3.47 32.05
N LYS A 89 1.91 3.61 31.39
CA LYS A 89 0.69 4.14 32.00
C LYS A 89 -0.54 3.24 31.79
N GLY A 90 -0.40 2.14 31.05
CA GLY A 90 -1.54 1.29 30.69
C GLY A 90 -2.52 1.93 29.71
N THR A 91 -2.17 3.07 29.09
CA THR A 91 -3.05 3.75 28.12
C THR A 91 -2.93 3.09 26.75
N PRO A 92 -3.95 2.37 26.24
CA PRO A 92 -3.81 1.67 24.98
C PRO A 92 -3.66 2.65 23.80
N PRO A 93 -2.92 2.26 22.74
CA PRO A 93 -2.87 3.03 21.49
C PRO A 93 -4.23 2.95 20.76
N PRO A 94 -4.42 3.72 19.67
CA PRO A 94 -5.63 3.61 18.85
C PRO A 94 -5.97 2.15 18.45
N PRO A 95 -7.24 1.81 18.22
CA PRO A 95 -7.59 0.47 17.77
C PRO A 95 -6.89 0.08 16.45
N SER A 96 -6.59 -1.21 16.29
CA SER A 96 -6.02 -1.74 15.05
C SER A 96 -6.84 -1.32 13.82
N ARG A 97 -6.15 -1.05 12.71
CA ARG A 97 -6.80 -0.78 11.43
C ARG A 97 -5.98 -1.35 10.28
N TYR A 98 -6.53 -2.37 9.65
CA TYR A 98 -5.96 -3.11 8.53
C TYR A 98 -7.09 -3.86 7.81
N PRO A 99 -7.01 -4.11 6.49
CA PRO A 99 -8.05 -4.79 5.74
C PRO A 99 -8.29 -6.21 6.26
N THR A 100 -9.56 -6.65 6.24
CA THR A 100 -9.99 -7.98 6.73
C THR A 100 -10.94 -8.66 5.75
N LEU A 101 -11.00 -10.00 5.78
CA LEU A 101 -11.98 -10.79 5.04
C LEU A 101 -13.41 -10.51 5.55
N ALA A 102 -13.59 -10.42 6.87
CA ALA A 102 -14.89 -10.19 7.50
C ALA A 102 -15.55 -8.85 7.08
N ARG A 103 -14.75 -7.82 6.76
CA ARG A 103 -15.24 -6.55 6.21
C ARG A 103 -15.30 -6.52 4.69
N GLY A 104 -14.97 -7.62 4.01
CA GLY A 104 -14.92 -7.70 2.56
C GLY A 104 -13.82 -6.83 1.94
N GLU A 105 -12.82 -6.43 2.73
CA GLU A 105 -11.73 -5.55 2.33
C GLU A 105 -10.51 -6.31 1.80
N LEU A 106 -10.45 -7.63 2.02
CA LEU A 106 -9.47 -8.55 1.43
C LEU A 106 -10.15 -9.44 0.38
N VAL A 107 -9.50 -9.59 -0.77
CA VAL A 107 -10.03 -10.28 -1.95
C VAL A 107 -8.94 -11.04 -2.70
N ASP A 108 -9.33 -11.85 -3.68
CA ASP A 108 -8.37 -12.52 -4.56
C ASP A 108 -7.54 -11.51 -5.37
N PRO A 109 -6.27 -11.83 -5.69
CA PRO A 109 -5.32 -10.93 -6.36
C PRO A 109 -5.59 -10.83 -7.86
N THR A 110 -6.79 -10.37 -8.21
CA THR A 110 -7.21 -10.09 -9.57
C THR A 110 -7.71 -8.65 -9.65
N ARG A 111 -7.58 -8.02 -10.82
CA ARG A 111 -8.07 -6.67 -11.06
C ARG A 111 -9.55 -6.55 -10.71
N GLU A 112 -10.35 -7.52 -11.15
CA GLU A 112 -11.80 -7.57 -10.98
C GLU A 112 -12.19 -7.70 -9.50
N ALA A 113 -11.58 -8.63 -8.75
CA ALA A 113 -11.93 -8.84 -7.36
C ALA A 113 -11.53 -7.63 -6.48
N MET A 114 -10.38 -7.01 -6.76
CA MET A 114 -9.93 -5.77 -6.13
C MET A 114 -10.87 -4.59 -6.42
N GLY A 115 -11.53 -4.60 -7.57
CA GLY A 115 -12.24 -3.43 -8.10
C GLY A 115 -11.28 -2.40 -8.71
N PHE A 116 -10.11 -2.82 -9.17
CA PHE A 116 -9.13 -1.88 -9.73
C PHE A 116 -9.60 -1.35 -11.10
N PRO A 117 -9.64 -0.02 -11.31
CA PRO A 117 -10.20 0.55 -12.53
C PRO A 117 -9.36 0.22 -13.77
N PRO A 118 -9.97 -0.24 -14.87
CA PRO A 118 -9.25 -0.48 -16.13
C PRO A 118 -8.87 0.86 -16.78
N GLY A 119 -7.75 0.89 -17.51
CA GLY A 119 -7.33 2.08 -18.27
C GLY A 119 -6.59 3.15 -17.47
N VAL A 120 -6.17 2.86 -16.23
CA VAL A 120 -5.28 3.76 -15.48
C VAL A 120 -3.95 3.91 -16.26
N PRO A 121 -3.51 5.14 -16.57
CA PRO A 121 -2.29 5.36 -17.34
C PRO A 121 -1.05 4.68 -16.73
N GLY A 122 -0.24 4.04 -17.58
CA GLY A 122 0.99 3.36 -17.16
C GLY A 122 0.80 2.00 -16.49
N ILE A 123 -0.44 1.53 -16.31
CA ILE A 123 -0.74 0.22 -15.71
C ILE A 123 -1.29 -0.72 -16.78
N PRO A 124 -0.46 -1.61 -17.35
CA PRO A 124 -0.93 -2.61 -18.31
C PRO A 124 -1.69 -3.73 -17.59
N ASP A 125 -2.78 -4.21 -18.21
CA ASP A 125 -3.57 -5.34 -17.70
C ASP A 125 -2.75 -6.61 -17.45
N SER A 126 -1.63 -6.76 -18.18
CA SER A 126 -0.71 -7.89 -18.01
C SER A 126 -0.10 -7.97 -16.61
N VAL A 127 -0.01 -6.88 -15.85
CA VAL A 127 0.55 -6.91 -14.49
C VAL A 127 -0.34 -7.73 -13.54
N PHE A 128 -1.66 -7.78 -13.77
CA PHE A 128 -2.62 -8.49 -12.92
C PHE A 128 -2.70 -9.99 -13.20
N ARG A 129 -1.87 -10.52 -14.11
CA ARG A 129 -1.77 -11.97 -14.31
C ARG A 129 -1.20 -12.64 -13.06
N PRO A 130 -1.66 -13.85 -12.69
CA PRO A 130 -1.20 -14.55 -11.49
C PRO A 130 0.33 -14.66 -11.35
N GLU A 131 1.03 -14.85 -12.47
CA GLU A 131 2.49 -14.96 -12.55
C GLU A 131 3.25 -13.62 -12.36
N ASN A 132 2.55 -12.49 -12.39
CA ASN A 132 3.15 -11.15 -12.38
C ASN A 132 2.81 -10.35 -11.11
N PHE A 133 1.60 -10.54 -10.56
CA PHE A 133 1.01 -9.56 -9.63
C PHE A 133 1.35 -9.75 -8.15
N VAL A 134 1.47 -10.99 -7.69
CA VAL A 134 1.76 -11.31 -6.28
C VAL A 134 2.81 -12.39 -6.23
N PHE A 135 3.83 -12.21 -5.40
CA PHE A 135 4.88 -13.20 -5.23
C PHE A 135 4.30 -14.44 -4.55
N PRO A 136 4.47 -15.63 -5.15
CA PRO A 136 3.89 -16.84 -4.62
C PRO A 136 4.54 -17.22 -3.29
N VAL A 137 3.73 -17.84 -2.42
CA VAL A 137 4.22 -18.55 -1.24
C VAL A 137 3.99 -20.02 -1.46
N PHE A 138 5.05 -20.81 -1.31
CA PHE A 138 5.00 -22.24 -1.55
C PHE A 138 4.98 -23.00 -0.23
N ASP A 139 4.10 -23.99 -0.14
CA ASP A 139 4.15 -25.03 0.88
C ASP A 139 5.15 -26.10 0.41
N TYR A 140 6.36 -26.04 0.94
CA TYR A 140 7.46 -26.91 0.53
C TYR A 140 7.49 -28.21 1.31
N ASP A 141 7.73 -29.32 0.62
CA ASP A 141 8.06 -30.61 1.20
C ASP A 141 9.54 -30.85 1.43
N TRP A 142 9.98 -30.50 2.63
CA TRP A 142 11.34 -30.73 3.13
C TRP A 142 11.61 -32.17 3.58
N GLY A 143 10.60 -33.04 3.58
CA GLY A 143 10.68 -34.43 4.03
C GLY A 143 10.45 -34.61 5.54
N PRO A 144 10.33 -35.87 6.02
CA PRO A 144 10.03 -36.20 7.42
C PRO A 144 11.14 -35.83 8.41
N GLY A 145 12.37 -35.57 7.94
CA GLY A 145 13.48 -35.17 8.83
C GLY A 145 13.36 -33.74 9.37
N PHE A 146 12.45 -32.93 8.83
CA PHE A 146 12.24 -31.54 9.21
C PHE A 146 10.84 -31.29 9.79
N ASP A 147 10.79 -30.85 11.04
CA ASP A 147 9.58 -30.37 11.69
C ASP A 147 9.38 -28.89 11.37
N ARG A 148 8.29 -28.59 10.67
CA ARG A 148 7.96 -27.23 10.22
C ARG A 148 7.29 -26.39 11.30
N VAL A 149 6.67 -27.02 12.29
CA VAL A 149 5.99 -26.31 13.39
C VAL A 149 7.03 -25.77 14.35
N GLU A 150 8.02 -26.59 14.69
CA GLU A 150 9.13 -26.22 15.57
C GLU A 150 10.31 -25.57 14.83
N ALA A 151 10.27 -25.54 13.50
CA ALA A 151 11.39 -25.14 12.63
C ALA A 151 12.70 -25.87 12.99
N ALA A 152 12.61 -27.17 13.25
CA ALA A 152 13.68 -28.00 13.80
C ALA A 152 13.91 -29.27 12.95
N GLY A 153 15.06 -29.93 13.17
CA GLY A 153 15.45 -31.12 12.41
C GLY A 153 16.26 -30.80 11.15
N VAL A 154 16.49 -31.82 10.32
CA VAL A 154 17.32 -31.75 9.11
C VAL A 154 16.47 -32.11 7.89
N PRO A 155 16.30 -31.20 6.91
CA PRO A 155 15.63 -31.51 5.65
C PRO A 155 16.30 -32.66 4.91
N ASP A 156 15.52 -33.67 4.53
CA ASP A 156 15.99 -34.84 3.79
C ASP A 156 15.58 -34.81 2.30
N ARG A 157 14.73 -33.84 1.89
CA ARG A 157 14.38 -33.59 0.49
C ARG A 157 14.94 -32.26 -0.01
N ILE A 158 15.99 -32.34 -0.83
CA ILE A 158 16.69 -31.17 -1.39
C ILE A 158 16.94 -31.40 -2.90
N PRO A 159 16.35 -30.60 -3.81
CA PRO A 159 15.42 -29.50 -3.53
C PRO A 159 14.07 -30.01 -3.02
N PRO A 160 13.37 -29.25 -2.15
CA PRO A 160 12.06 -29.65 -1.67
C PRO A 160 11.03 -29.65 -2.79
N THR A 161 10.07 -30.56 -2.74
CA THR A 161 8.93 -30.55 -3.67
C THR A 161 7.96 -29.44 -3.27
N ILE A 162 7.43 -28.69 -4.23
CA ILE A 162 6.33 -27.75 -3.96
C ILE A 162 5.03 -28.55 -3.86
N ARG A 163 4.40 -28.58 -2.68
CA ARG A 163 3.10 -29.25 -2.49
C ARG A 163 1.96 -28.45 -3.08
N ARG A 164 1.99 -27.13 -2.88
CA ARG A 164 1.00 -26.17 -3.37
C ARG A 164 1.52 -24.74 -3.30
N VAL A 165 0.86 -23.86 -4.05
CA VAL A 165 0.94 -22.42 -3.86
C VAL A 165 -0.15 -22.03 -2.86
N LEU A 166 0.22 -21.29 -1.81
CA LEU A 166 -0.73 -20.79 -0.83
C LEU A 166 -1.55 -19.64 -1.46
N PRO A 167 -2.88 -19.62 -1.27
CA PRO A 167 -3.70 -18.52 -1.75
C PRO A 167 -3.30 -17.21 -1.08
N ALA A 168 -3.04 -16.19 -1.88
CA ALA A 168 -2.81 -14.83 -1.37
C ALA A 168 -4.11 -14.03 -1.42
N LYS A 169 -4.26 -13.06 -0.51
CA LYS A 169 -5.29 -12.02 -0.59
C LYS A 169 -4.65 -10.65 -0.71
N VAL A 170 -5.37 -9.71 -1.32
CA VAL A 170 -4.96 -8.32 -1.48
C VAL A 170 -6.06 -7.37 -1.02
N PRO A 171 -5.74 -6.14 -0.61
CA PRO A 171 -6.76 -5.15 -0.28
C PRO A 171 -7.63 -4.81 -1.50
N ARG A 172 -8.93 -4.58 -1.28
CA ARG A 172 -9.76 -3.87 -2.25
C ARG A 172 -9.24 -2.46 -2.47
N VAL A 173 -9.63 -1.86 -3.58
CA VAL A 173 -9.36 -0.47 -3.89
C VAL A 173 -10.64 0.33 -4.09
N ASP A 174 -10.53 1.65 -3.98
CA ASP A 174 -11.59 2.59 -4.37
C ASP A 174 -11.60 2.85 -5.90
N ALA A 175 -12.48 3.74 -6.34
CA ALA A 175 -12.63 4.09 -7.76
C ALA A 175 -11.36 4.75 -8.36
N ASP A 176 -10.44 5.25 -7.52
CA ASP A 176 -9.17 5.81 -7.93
C ASP A 176 -8.04 4.77 -7.91
N GLY A 177 -8.33 3.51 -7.58
CA GLY A 177 -7.33 2.45 -7.44
C GLY A 177 -6.51 2.52 -6.15
N ASN A 178 -6.92 3.33 -5.17
CA ASN A 178 -6.27 3.42 -3.87
C ASN A 178 -6.82 2.36 -2.91
N GLU A 179 -5.93 1.67 -2.20
CA GLU A 179 -6.32 0.61 -1.26
C GLU A 179 -7.20 1.12 -0.10
N VAL A 180 -8.19 0.32 0.30
CA VAL A 180 -9.09 0.62 1.42
C VAL A 180 -8.76 -0.22 2.67
N GLY A 181 -9.38 0.13 3.81
CA GLY A 181 -9.24 -0.61 5.08
C GLY A 181 -7.97 -0.30 5.89
N GLY A 182 -7.08 0.57 5.39
CA GLY A 182 -5.88 1.03 6.10
C GLY A 182 -6.11 2.19 7.08
N VAL A 183 -5.04 2.59 7.77
CA VAL A 183 -5.03 3.78 8.64
C VAL A 183 -5.30 5.07 7.84
N PRO A 184 -5.95 6.07 8.44
CA PRO A 184 -6.10 7.38 7.82
C PRO A 184 -4.74 8.01 7.58
N THR A 185 -4.37 8.20 6.31
CA THR A 185 -3.22 9.02 5.92
C THR A 185 -3.73 10.20 5.10
N VAL A 186 -3.15 11.38 5.31
CA VAL A 186 -3.66 12.61 4.68
C VAL A 186 -3.61 12.52 3.15
N LEU A 187 -2.53 12.00 2.58
CA LEU A 187 -2.43 11.75 1.13
C LEU A 187 -3.48 10.75 0.63
N THR A 188 -3.77 9.68 1.37
CA THR A 188 -4.81 8.72 0.95
C THR A 188 -6.23 9.28 1.06
N MET A 189 -6.47 10.28 1.91
CA MET A 189 -7.79 10.91 2.08
C MET A 189 -7.99 12.17 1.23
N ALA A 190 -6.90 12.77 0.75
CA ALA A 190 -6.88 13.86 -0.22
C ALA A 190 -5.88 13.51 -1.34
N PRO A 191 -6.19 12.49 -2.17
CA PRO A 191 -5.24 11.93 -3.13
C PRO A 191 -4.90 12.89 -4.26
N LEU A 192 -3.65 12.82 -4.71
CA LEU A 192 -3.15 13.46 -5.93
C LEU A 192 -3.02 12.47 -7.11
N GLY A 193 -3.25 11.20 -6.84
CA GLY A 193 -3.13 10.10 -7.78
C GLY A 193 -3.49 8.76 -7.14
N THR A 194 -3.17 7.68 -7.85
CA THR A 194 -3.19 6.33 -7.30
C THR A 194 -1.85 6.05 -6.62
N TYR A 195 -1.91 5.72 -5.34
CA TYR A 195 -0.78 5.28 -4.53
C TYR A 195 -0.76 3.76 -4.46
N LEU A 196 0.17 3.15 -5.18
CA LEU A 196 0.28 1.72 -5.28
C LEU A 196 1.30 1.20 -4.27
N GLY A 197 0.88 0.17 -3.53
CA GLY A 197 1.80 -0.60 -2.70
C GLY A 197 2.84 -1.34 -3.55
N TRP A 198 2.65 -1.46 -4.86
CA TRP A 198 3.50 -2.20 -5.79
C TRP A 198 3.94 -1.29 -6.94
N ASN A 199 4.91 -1.73 -7.72
CA ASN A 199 5.37 -1.08 -8.95
C ASN A 199 5.71 -2.19 -9.96
N ILE A 200 6.02 -1.86 -11.21
CA ILE A 200 6.24 -2.83 -12.29
C ILE A 200 7.70 -2.77 -12.72
N THR A 201 8.35 -3.92 -12.80
CA THR A 201 9.72 -4.03 -13.32
C THR A 201 9.74 -3.78 -14.83
N ALA A 202 10.58 -2.86 -15.28
CA ALA A 202 10.65 -2.42 -16.67
C ALA A 202 11.39 -3.39 -17.59
N ASN A 203 12.42 -4.10 -17.07
CA ASN A 203 13.33 -4.88 -17.89
C ASN A 203 13.97 -6.05 -17.12
N GLY A 204 14.66 -6.93 -17.85
CA GLY A 204 15.30 -8.11 -17.29
C GLY A 204 14.35 -9.30 -17.12
N ILE A 205 14.77 -10.29 -16.35
CA ILE A 205 14.02 -11.56 -16.17
C ILE A 205 12.69 -11.38 -15.44
N HIS A 206 12.50 -10.24 -14.76
CA HIS A 206 11.28 -9.88 -14.04
C HIS A 206 10.43 -8.85 -14.78
N ALA A 207 10.72 -8.55 -16.05
CA ALA A 207 9.98 -7.55 -16.82
C ALA A 207 8.47 -7.84 -16.82
N GLY A 208 7.66 -6.84 -16.45
CA GLY A 208 6.20 -6.95 -16.34
C GLY A 208 5.69 -7.53 -15.00
N GLN A 209 6.57 -8.00 -14.12
CA GLN A 209 6.23 -8.47 -12.77
C GLN A 209 6.30 -7.33 -11.75
N VAL A 210 5.76 -7.58 -10.55
CA VAL A 210 5.94 -6.67 -9.41
C VAL A 210 7.42 -6.44 -9.11
N CYS A 211 7.77 -5.17 -9.02
CA CYS A 211 9.10 -4.60 -8.78
C CYS A 211 9.52 -4.78 -7.31
N ASN A 212 9.57 -6.03 -6.85
CA ASN A 212 9.83 -6.40 -5.47
C ASN A 212 9.00 -5.52 -4.50
N TYR A 213 9.61 -4.97 -3.45
CA TYR A 213 8.92 -4.15 -2.46
C TYR A 213 8.88 -2.64 -2.81
N ALA A 214 9.03 -2.28 -4.08
CA ALA A 214 8.82 -0.92 -4.57
C ALA A 214 7.33 -0.55 -4.63
N GLY A 215 6.98 0.65 -4.18
CA GLY A 215 5.65 1.24 -4.42
C GLY A 215 5.66 2.22 -5.58
N GLY A 216 4.58 2.24 -6.35
CA GLY A 216 4.38 3.12 -7.51
C GLY A 216 3.40 4.25 -7.23
N TYR A 217 3.49 5.30 -8.05
CA TYR A 217 2.57 6.43 -8.04
C TYR A 217 2.17 6.79 -9.46
N VAL A 218 0.85 6.86 -9.68
CA VAL A 218 0.27 7.32 -10.94
C VAL A 218 -0.52 8.60 -10.66
N PRO A 219 -0.01 9.80 -11.00
CA PRO A 219 -0.72 11.05 -10.74
C PRO A 219 -2.08 11.07 -11.45
N PHE A 220 -3.05 11.77 -10.88
CA PHE A 220 -4.26 12.14 -11.62
C PHE A 220 -3.90 13.14 -12.71
N ALA A 221 -4.66 13.15 -13.80
CA ALA A 221 -4.64 14.27 -14.73
C ALA A 221 -4.89 15.59 -13.98
N ARG A 222 -4.23 16.67 -14.38
CA ARG A 222 -4.41 17.98 -13.76
C ARG A 222 -5.77 18.57 -14.12
N THR A 223 -6.17 18.47 -15.39
CA THR A 223 -7.41 19.04 -15.93
C THR A 223 -8.31 17.98 -16.54
N ARG A 224 -9.59 18.33 -16.74
CA ARG A 224 -10.54 17.47 -17.46
C ARG A 224 -10.07 17.14 -18.88
N THR A 225 -9.55 18.13 -19.60
CA THR A 225 -9.05 17.97 -20.97
C THR A 225 -7.89 16.98 -21.03
N GLU A 226 -6.95 17.07 -20.09
CA GLU A 226 -5.83 16.13 -19.99
C GLU A 226 -6.32 14.71 -19.69
N ARG A 227 -7.28 14.57 -18.76
CA ARG A 227 -7.90 13.28 -18.43
C ARG A 227 -8.50 12.62 -19.67
N GLU A 228 -9.32 13.35 -20.40
CA GLU A 228 -10.01 12.86 -21.60
C GLU A 228 -9.02 12.50 -22.71
N ALA A 229 -7.96 13.30 -22.91
CA ALA A 229 -6.91 13.02 -23.88
C ALA A 229 -6.12 11.73 -23.54
N ASN A 230 -5.89 11.48 -22.25
CA ASN A 230 -5.18 10.30 -21.78
C ASN A 230 -6.08 9.07 -21.59
N GLY A 231 -7.40 9.21 -21.75
CA GLY A 231 -8.38 8.16 -21.49
C GLY A 231 -8.39 7.69 -20.02
N ASP A 232 -7.98 8.55 -19.08
CA ASP A 232 -7.88 8.21 -17.67
C ASP A 232 -9.30 8.12 -17.06
N PRO A 233 -9.72 6.99 -16.47
CA PRO A 233 -11.05 6.84 -15.90
C PRO A 233 -11.26 7.64 -14.61
N ARG A 234 -10.17 8.10 -13.97
CA ARG A 234 -10.20 8.77 -12.66
C ARG A 234 -10.46 10.27 -12.85
N LEU A 235 -11.17 10.90 -11.90
CA LEU A 235 -11.38 12.35 -11.94
C LEU A 235 -10.05 13.10 -11.88
N SER A 236 -9.93 14.16 -12.69
CA SER A 236 -8.78 15.06 -12.64
C SER A 236 -8.74 15.86 -11.33
N LEU A 237 -7.59 16.49 -11.04
CA LEU A 237 -7.45 17.37 -9.88
C LEU A 237 -8.43 18.55 -9.92
N GLU A 238 -8.58 19.19 -11.08
CA GLU A 238 -9.52 20.28 -11.31
C GLU A 238 -10.97 19.86 -11.01
N GLU A 239 -11.40 18.70 -11.49
CA GLU A 239 -12.75 18.20 -11.24
C GLU A 239 -12.98 17.81 -9.78
N ARG A 240 -11.92 17.42 -9.07
CA ARG A 240 -11.97 16.95 -7.68
C ARG A 240 -11.92 18.09 -6.67
N TYR A 241 -11.06 19.08 -6.92
CA TYR A 241 -10.73 20.12 -5.96
C TYR A 241 -11.08 21.53 -6.44
N GLY A 242 -11.36 21.72 -7.73
CA GLY A 242 -11.56 23.03 -8.36
C GLY A 242 -10.24 23.76 -8.55
N ASP A 243 -9.61 24.16 -7.44
CA ASP A 243 -8.40 24.97 -7.42
C ASP A 243 -7.45 24.59 -6.26
N HIS A 244 -6.35 25.33 -6.12
CA HIS A 244 -5.40 25.14 -5.03
C HIS A 244 -6.05 25.33 -3.64
N THR A 245 -6.99 26.28 -3.50
CA THR A 245 -7.69 26.54 -2.23
C THR A 245 -8.56 25.34 -1.84
N GLY A 246 -9.29 24.77 -2.79
CA GLY A 246 -10.10 23.57 -2.59
C GLY A 246 -9.25 22.35 -2.24
N TYR A 247 -8.07 22.21 -2.85
CA TYR A 247 -7.13 21.15 -2.46
C TYR A 247 -6.64 21.31 -1.02
N VAL A 248 -6.22 22.52 -0.62
CA VAL A 248 -5.79 22.81 0.77
C VAL A 248 -6.93 22.58 1.76
N ALA A 249 -8.18 22.89 1.39
CA ALA A 249 -9.35 22.60 2.20
C ALA A 249 -9.59 21.08 2.36
N ALA A 250 -9.39 20.30 1.30
CA ALA A 250 -9.47 18.83 1.35
C ALA A 250 -8.38 18.24 2.27
N VAL A 251 -7.14 18.74 2.16
CA VAL A 251 -6.04 18.35 3.06
C VAL A 251 -6.37 18.68 4.52
N ARG A 252 -6.95 19.86 4.79
CA ARG A 252 -7.39 20.23 6.14
C ARG A 252 -8.43 19.28 6.69
N LYS A 253 -9.48 19.00 5.91
CA LYS A 253 -10.52 18.04 6.30
C LYS A 253 -9.95 16.65 6.58
N ALA A 254 -9.02 16.19 5.75
CA ALA A 254 -8.32 14.92 5.94
C ALA A 254 -7.49 14.90 7.23
N ALA A 255 -6.68 15.93 7.47
CA ALA A 255 -5.84 16.02 8.66
C ALA A 255 -6.66 16.14 9.95
N ASP A 256 -7.74 16.94 9.94
CA ASP A 256 -8.71 17.05 11.05
C ASP A 256 -9.34 15.69 11.37
N ARG A 257 -9.76 14.97 10.34
CA ARG A 257 -10.32 13.62 10.50
C ARG A 257 -9.31 12.64 11.09
N ALA A 258 -8.04 12.70 10.67
CA ALA A 258 -6.99 11.84 11.20
C ALA A 258 -6.69 12.13 12.68
N VAL A 259 -6.65 13.43 13.08
CA VAL A 259 -6.50 13.83 14.49
C VAL A 259 -7.68 13.36 15.32
N ALA A 260 -8.91 13.59 14.84
CA ALA A 260 -10.12 13.19 15.56
C ALA A 260 -10.21 11.67 15.79
N GLN A 261 -9.67 10.88 14.86
CA GLN A 261 -9.59 9.42 15.00
C GLN A 261 -8.35 8.94 15.77
N GLY A 262 -7.50 9.85 16.25
CA GLY A 262 -6.29 9.52 17.00
C GLY A 262 -5.14 8.97 16.16
N PHE A 263 -5.17 9.12 14.83
CA PHE A 263 -4.14 8.63 13.89
C PHE A 263 -3.16 9.71 13.42
N LEU A 264 -3.25 10.93 13.95
CA LEU A 264 -2.34 12.02 13.62
C LEU A 264 -2.10 12.90 14.85
N LEU A 265 -0.84 13.27 15.10
CA LEU A 265 -0.48 14.24 16.12
C LEU A 265 -0.85 15.66 15.67
N LYS A 266 -1.23 16.54 16.60
CA LYS A 266 -1.54 17.95 16.31
C LYS A 266 -0.37 18.67 15.64
N ALA A 267 0.87 18.41 16.07
CA ALA A 267 2.06 19.00 15.45
C ALA A 267 2.25 18.55 13.99
N ASP A 268 2.01 17.27 13.70
CA ASP A 268 2.06 16.75 12.33
C ASP A 268 0.94 17.32 11.45
N ARG A 269 -0.26 17.53 12.01
CA ARG A 269 -1.35 18.24 11.33
C ARG A 269 -0.91 19.63 10.88
N GLU A 270 -0.40 20.47 11.78
CA GLU A 270 0.00 21.84 11.42
C GLU A 270 1.10 21.87 10.35
N ARG A 271 2.07 20.95 10.44
CA ARG A 271 3.12 20.82 9.43
C ARG A 271 2.53 20.45 8.07
N LEU A 272 1.66 19.46 8.00
CA LEU A 272 1.04 19.03 6.74
C LEU A 272 0.17 20.15 6.12
N LEU A 273 -0.55 20.93 6.94
CA LEU A 273 -1.29 22.09 6.45
C LEU A 273 -0.38 23.14 5.82
N LYS A 274 0.77 23.43 6.46
CA LYS A 274 1.77 24.36 5.92
C LYS A 274 2.38 23.84 4.62
N GLU A 275 2.69 22.55 4.56
CA GLU A 275 3.23 21.91 3.35
C GLU A 275 2.24 21.95 2.18
N ALA A 276 0.95 21.67 2.43
CA ALA A 276 -0.08 21.74 1.40
C ALA A 276 -0.33 23.17 0.92
N ALA A 277 -0.39 24.14 1.85
CA ALA A 277 -0.51 25.56 1.50
C ALA A 277 0.72 26.10 0.74
N GLY A 278 1.88 25.43 0.86
CA GLY A 278 3.10 25.76 0.14
C GLY A 278 3.29 24.99 -1.17
N SER A 279 2.40 24.07 -1.53
CA SER A 279 2.58 23.22 -2.71
C SER A 279 2.19 23.90 -4.02
N ASP A 280 2.56 23.27 -5.13
CA ASP A 280 2.26 23.67 -6.51
C ASP A 280 0.99 23.03 -7.09
N VAL A 281 0.24 22.27 -6.28
CA VAL A 281 -0.98 21.57 -6.71
C VAL A 281 -2.02 22.59 -7.17
N LEU A 282 -2.42 22.51 -8.44
CA LEU A 282 -3.39 23.44 -9.06
C LEU A 282 -3.00 24.92 -8.98
N ARG A 283 -1.70 25.23 -8.93
CA ARG A 283 -1.17 26.58 -9.16
C ARG A 283 -0.79 26.83 -10.60
#